data_AF-A0A9K3IHB3-F1
#
_entry.id   AF-A0A9K3IHB3-F1
#
_cell.length_a   1.000
_cell.length_b   1.000
_cell.length_c   1.000
_cell.angle_alpha   90.00
_cell.angle_beta   90.00
_cell.angle_gamma   90.00
#
_symmetry.space_group_name_H-M   'P 1'
#
loop_
_entity.id
_entity.type
_entity.pdbx_description
1 polymer ?
#
loop_
_entity_poly.entity_id
_entity_poly.type
_entity_poly.pdbx_seq_one_letter_code
_entity_poly.pdbx_strand_id
1 'polypeptide(L)'
;MLKTKLCSRKVLLVLDDVDHKYQLEALAGDLYWFKTGSRIIITTRDEQVLIAHKVKWIREVNLLSDEEAIGLFSRDAFGKDIPVQEYEMQSLEVVRYAVGLPLTVKVSGSFLCGKDKPEWVDVLARLKTIPLKVLEKLESIKLR
;
A
#
# COMPACT_ATOMS: atom_id res chain seq x y z
N MET A 1 -23.86 -23.30 2.20
CA MET A 1 -24.16 -22.76 0.86
C MET A 1 -22.93 -22.22 0.12
N LEU A 2 -22.00 -21.51 0.76
CA LEU A 2 -20.82 -20.94 0.08
C LEU A 2 -19.83 -22.02 -0.38
N LYS A 3 -19.44 -22.93 0.53
CA LYS A 3 -18.57 -24.08 0.25
C LYS A 3 -18.99 -24.88 -0.99
N THR A 4 -20.27 -25.23 -1.10
CA THR A 4 -20.80 -26.02 -2.22
C THR A 4 -20.68 -25.30 -3.57
N LYS A 5 -20.78 -23.97 -3.58
CA LYS A 5 -20.59 -23.17 -4.79
C LYS A 5 -19.10 -23.09 -5.16
N LEU A 6 -18.24 -22.84 -4.17
CA LEU A 6 -16.79 -22.71 -4.35
C LEU A 6 -16.11 -24.02 -4.79
N CYS A 7 -16.66 -25.18 -4.40
CA CYS A 7 -16.09 -26.47 -4.81
C CYS A 7 -16.45 -26.84 -6.26
N SER A 8 -17.50 -26.23 -6.83
CA SER A 8 -18.00 -26.59 -8.16
C SER A 8 -17.30 -25.84 -9.31
N ARG A 9 -16.70 -24.68 -9.03
CA ARG A 9 -16.13 -23.77 -10.02
C ARG A 9 -14.75 -23.29 -9.60
N LYS A 10 -13.89 -23.03 -10.60
CA LYS A 10 -12.59 -22.39 -10.38
C LYS A 10 -12.85 -20.92 -10.05
N VAL A 11 -12.28 -20.42 -8.95
CA VAL A 11 -12.51 -19.05 -8.48
C VAL A 11 -11.20 -18.31 -8.23
N LEU A 12 -11.26 -16.97 -8.33
CA LEU A 12 -10.31 -16.06 -7.71
C LEU A 12 -11.04 -15.38 -6.55
N LEU A 13 -10.63 -15.66 -5.32
CA LEU A 13 -11.16 -15.03 -4.12
C LEU A 13 -10.13 -14.04 -3.56
N VAL A 14 -10.56 -12.82 -3.27
CA VAL A 14 -9.74 -11.81 -2.59
C VAL A 14 -10.41 -11.49 -1.26
N LEU A 15 -9.68 -11.69 -0.18
CA LEU A 15 -10.09 -11.33 1.19
C LEU A 15 -9.20 -10.17 1.62
N ASP A 16 -9.78 -8.98 1.65
CA ASP A 16 -9.06 -7.75 1.94
C ASP A 16 -9.16 -7.38 3.43
N ASP A 17 -8.08 -6.84 4.00
CA ASP A 17 -7.97 -6.36 5.39
C ASP A 17 -8.45 -7.36 6.46
N VAL A 18 -7.99 -8.61 6.37
CA VAL A 18 -8.35 -9.65 7.34
C VAL A 18 -7.58 -9.43 8.63
N ASP A 19 -8.27 -9.05 9.70
CA ASP A 19 -7.70 -8.76 11.01
C ASP A 19 -7.90 -9.87 12.05
N HIS A 20 -8.70 -10.90 11.73
CA HIS A 20 -8.91 -12.02 12.64
C HIS A 20 -9.09 -13.35 11.91
N LYS A 21 -8.45 -14.41 12.45
CA LYS A 21 -8.57 -15.79 11.91
C LYS A 21 -10.01 -16.29 11.73
N TYR A 22 -10.98 -15.83 12.52
CA TYR A 22 -12.38 -16.27 12.42
C TYR A 22 -13.01 -15.89 11.06
N GLN A 23 -12.57 -14.78 10.47
CA GLN A 23 -12.99 -14.39 9.12
C GLN A 23 -12.50 -15.43 8.09
N LEU A 24 -11.26 -15.91 8.24
CA LEU A 24 -10.71 -16.96 7.38
C LEU A 24 -11.39 -18.30 7.60
N GLU A 25 -11.68 -18.68 8.84
CA GLU A 25 -12.45 -19.89 9.16
C GLU A 25 -13.85 -19.87 8.52
N ALA A 26 -14.51 -18.70 8.51
CA ALA A 26 -15.84 -18.51 7.94
C ALA A 26 -15.85 -18.46 6.39
N LEU A 27 -14.86 -17.80 5.78
CA LEU A 27 -14.85 -17.49 4.34
C LEU A 27 -13.97 -18.44 3.51
N ALA A 28 -12.89 -18.95 4.10
CA ALA A 28 -11.89 -19.78 3.45
C ALA A 28 -11.33 -20.84 4.42
N GLY A 29 -12.22 -21.55 5.12
CA GLY A 29 -11.84 -22.42 6.24
C GLY A 29 -10.97 -23.62 5.88
N ASP A 30 -11.05 -24.12 4.65
CA ASP A 30 -10.22 -25.23 4.17
C ASP A 30 -10.02 -25.17 2.64
N LEU A 31 -8.87 -25.65 2.15
CA LEU A 31 -8.57 -25.79 0.72
C LEU A 31 -9.57 -26.69 -0.02
N TYR A 32 -10.16 -27.70 0.64
CA TYR A 32 -11.20 -28.56 0.05
C TYR A 32 -12.50 -27.82 -0.28
N TRP A 33 -12.66 -26.58 0.18
CA TRP A 33 -13.79 -25.76 -0.23
C TRP A 33 -13.67 -25.28 -1.67
N PHE A 34 -12.49 -25.36 -2.27
CA PHE A 34 -12.19 -24.74 -3.55
C PHE A 34 -11.83 -25.77 -4.61
N LYS A 35 -12.35 -25.58 -5.82
CA LYS A 35 -11.96 -26.41 -6.98
C LYS A 35 -10.48 -26.24 -7.30
N THR A 36 -9.81 -27.31 -7.71
CA THR A 36 -8.42 -27.27 -8.18
C THR A 36 -8.19 -26.16 -9.21
N GLY A 37 -7.08 -25.43 -9.04
CA GLY A 37 -6.72 -24.27 -9.86
C GLY A 37 -7.32 -22.94 -9.38
N SER A 38 -8.20 -22.95 -8.37
CA SER A 38 -8.64 -21.71 -7.72
C SER A 38 -7.47 -21.00 -7.03
N ARG A 39 -7.59 -19.68 -6.88
CA ARG A 39 -6.61 -18.83 -6.20
C ARG A 39 -7.30 -18.01 -5.13
N ILE A 40 -6.70 -17.96 -3.94
CA ILE A 40 -7.18 -17.16 -2.82
C ILE A 40 -6.05 -16.20 -2.47
N ILE A 41 -6.35 -14.90 -2.45
CA ILE A 41 -5.44 -13.83 -2.06
C ILE A 41 -6.00 -13.23 -0.77
N ILE A 42 -5.15 -13.14 0.24
CA ILE A 42 -5.50 -12.57 1.54
C ILE A 42 -4.56 -11.40 1.77
N THR A 43 -5.10 -10.23 2.08
CA THR A 43 -4.30 -9.10 2.57
C THR A 43 -4.59 -8.94 4.06
N THR A 44 -3.55 -8.62 4.82
CA THR A 44 -3.64 -8.36 6.25
C THR A 44 -2.45 -7.52 6.68
N ARG A 45 -2.62 -6.83 7.80
CA ARG A 45 -1.54 -6.12 8.51
C ARG A 45 -0.93 -6.97 9.62
N ASP A 46 -1.54 -8.11 9.95
CA ASP A 46 -1.08 -9.01 10.99
C ASP A 46 -0.75 -10.38 10.41
N GLU A 47 0.53 -10.65 10.22
CA GLU A 47 1.03 -11.94 9.73
C GLU A 47 0.58 -13.11 10.61
N GLN A 48 0.35 -12.89 11.92
CA GLN A 48 -0.09 -13.94 12.84
C GLN A 48 -1.45 -14.52 12.44
N VAL A 49 -2.31 -13.73 11.79
CA VAL A 49 -3.59 -14.21 11.24
C VAL A 49 -3.36 -15.29 10.18
N LEU A 50 -2.35 -15.10 9.31
CA LEU A 50 -2.00 -16.05 8.24
C LEU A 50 -1.33 -17.30 8.80
N ILE A 51 -0.43 -17.13 9.77
CA ILE A 51 0.28 -18.24 10.44
C ILE A 51 -0.72 -19.12 11.20
N ALA A 52 -1.64 -18.51 11.96
CA ALA A 52 -2.68 -19.23 12.69
C ALA A 52 -3.60 -20.03 11.76
N HIS A 53 -3.88 -19.50 10.56
CA HIS A 53 -4.65 -20.18 9.51
C HIS A 53 -3.81 -21.11 8.61
N LYS A 54 -2.52 -21.29 8.92
CA LYS A 54 -1.58 -22.19 8.23
C LYS A 54 -1.47 -21.89 6.72
N VAL A 55 -1.47 -20.61 6.35
CA VAL A 55 -1.26 -20.18 4.97
C VAL A 55 0.14 -20.59 4.52
N LYS A 56 0.21 -21.31 3.38
CA LYS A 56 1.48 -21.86 2.85
C LYS A 56 2.41 -20.79 2.26
N TRP A 57 1.83 -19.76 1.65
CA TRP A 57 2.58 -18.74 0.90
C TRP A 57 2.26 -17.37 1.47
N ILE A 58 3.18 -16.84 2.27
CA ILE A 58 3.11 -15.51 2.84
C ILE A 58 4.14 -14.66 2.09
N ARG A 59 3.72 -13.47 1.66
CA ARG A 59 4.62 -12.46 1.10
C ARG A 59 4.45 -11.17 1.86
N GLU A 60 5.55 -10.65 2.36
CA GLU A 60 5.62 -9.29 2.88
C GLU A 60 5.59 -8.30 1.70
N VAL A 61 4.85 -7.21 1.87
CA VAL A 61 4.84 -6.09 0.92
C VAL A 61 5.88 -5.08 1.40
N ASN A 62 6.94 -4.92 0.61
CA ASN A 62 8.02 -4.01 0.94
C ASN A 62 7.65 -2.55 0.63
N LEU A 63 8.33 -1.64 1.32
CA LEU A 63 8.35 -0.22 0.97
C LEU A 63 8.96 -0.03 -0.42
N LEU A 64 8.62 1.10 -1.05
CA LEU A 64 9.23 1.50 -2.31
C LEU A 64 10.72 1.79 -2.12
N SER A 65 11.53 1.43 -3.10
CA SER A 65 12.86 1.99 -3.22
C SER A 65 12.79 3.50 -3.50
N ASP A 66 13.88 4.23 -3.25
CA ASP A 66 13.95 5.65 -3.60
C ASP A 66 13.69 5.88 -5.10
N GLU A 67 14.14 4.98 -5.97
CA GLU A 67 13.92 5.03 -7.42
C GLU A 67 12.44 4.85 -7.78
N GLU A 68 11.78 3.85 -7.18
CA GLU A 68 10.34 3.62 -7.37
C GLU A 68 9.51 4.77 -6.82
N ALA A 69 9.89 5.32 -5.67
CA ALA A 69 9.22 6.45 -5.04
C ALA A 69 9.39 7.75 -5.85
N ILE A 70 10.58 8.01 -6.40
CA ILE A 70 10.80 9.15 -7.32
C ILE A 70 9.93 9.00 -8.56
N GLY A 71 9.86 7.81 -9.14
CA GLY A 71 9.02 7.54 -10.31
C GLY A 71 7.54 7.77 -10.01
N LEU A 72 7.04 7.23 -8.90
CA LEU A 72 5.66 7.43 -8.46
C LEU A 72 5.36 8.91 -8.19
N PHE A 73 6.20 9.57 -7.41
CA PHE A 73 6.07 11.00 -7.11
C PHE A 73 6.01 11.84 -8.38
N SER A 74 6.91 11.58 -9.32
CA SER A 74 7.03 12.36 -10.55
C SER A 74 5.80 12.24 -11.44
N ARG A 75 5.18 11.05 -11.47
CA ARG A 75 3.94 10.84 -12.23
C ARG A 75 2.80 11.68 -11.68
N ASP A 76 2.66 11.73 -10.37
CA ASP A 76 1.60 12.50 -9.72
C ASP A 76 1.88 14.02 -9.71
N ALA A 77 3.13 14.44 -9.52
CA ALA A 77 3.51 15.85 -9.43
C ALA A 77 3.70 16.54 -10.80
N PHE A 78 4.21 15.81 -11.80
CA PHE A 78 4.64 16.36 -13.09
C PHE A 78 4.01 15.68 -14.31
N GLY A 79 3.28 14.57 -14.13
CA GLY A 79 2.74 13.77 -15.24
C GLY A 79 3.82 13.03 -16.04
N LYS A 80 5.01 12.83 -15.46
CA LYS A 80 6.19 12.20 -16.10
C LYS A 80 6.85 11.19 -15.19
N ASP A 81 7.62 10.26 -15.73
CA ASP A 81 8.35 9.26 -14.93
C ASP A 81 9.55 9.84 -14.14
N ILE A 82 9.97 11.05 -14.48
CA ILE A 82 11.13 11.73 -13.88
C ILE A 82 10.76 13.15 -13.45
N PRO A 83 11.44 13.68 -12.42
CA PRO A 83 11.22 15.05 -11.97
C PRO A 83 11.64 16.06 -13.05
N VAL A 84 11.03 17.24 -13.00
CA VAL A 84 11.54 18.40 -13.74
C VAL A 84 12.84 18.85 -13.08
N GLN A 85 13.86 19.16 -13.89
CA GLN A 85 15.22 19.50 -13.42
C GLN A 85 15.25 20.53 -12.28
N GLU A 86 14.41 21.57 -12.37
CA GLU A 86 14.33 22.63 -11.36
C GLU A 86 13.80 22.15 -9.99
N TYR A 87 13.10 21.00 -9.94
CA TYR A 87 12.47 20.43 -8.76
C TYR A 87 13.13 19.13 -8.29
N GLU A 88 14.25 18.70 -8.88
CA GLU A 88 14.93 17.45 -8.53
C GLU A 88 15.27 17.35 -7.04
N MET A 89 15.85 18.41 -6.48
CA MET A 89 16.24 18.45 -5.07
C MET A 89 15.02 18.33 -4.16
N GLN A 90 13.96 19.09 -4.44
CA GLN A 90 12.72 19.07 -3.67
C GLN A 90 12.01 17.72 -3.79
N SER A 91 12.04 17.10 -4.97
CA SER A 91 11.47 15.77 -5.21
C SER A 91 12.16 14.71 -4.34
N LEU A 92 13.50 14.79 -4.23
CA LEU A 92 14.27 13.94 -3.32
C LEU A 92 13.89 14.17 -1.84
N GLU A 93 13.67 15.42 -1.43
CA GLU A 93 13.23 15.72 -0.06
C GLU A 93 11.86 15.12 0.26
N VAL A 94 10.91 15.17 -0.68
CA VAL A 94 9.59 14.53 -0.51
C VAL A 94 9.74 13.02 -0.38
N VAL A 95 10.52 12.38 -1.25
CA VAL A 95 10.70 10.92 -1.23
C VAL A 95 11.36 10.46 0.09
N ARG A 96 12.37 11.21 0.57
CA ARG A 96 12.99 10.95 1.88
C ARG A 96 12.00 11.12 3.02
N TYR A 97 11.13 12.13 2.96
CA TYR A 97 10.08 12.33 3.96
C TYR A 97 9.06 11.19 3.96
N ALA A 98 8.71 10.68 2.78
CA ALA A 98 7.73 9.61 2.62
C ALA A 98 8.25 8.23 3.05
N VAL A 99 9.56 8.07 3.28
CA VAL A 99 10.20 6.84 3.75
C VAL A 99 9.76 5.58 3.00
N GLY A 100 9.56 5.71 1.68
CA GLY A 100 9.15 4.61 0.81
C GLY A 100 7.66 4.20 0.92
N LEU A 101 6.83 4.92 1.69
CA LEU A 101 5.41 4.64 1.81
C LEU A 101 4.63 5.13 0.58
N PRO A 102 4.05 4.22 -0.24
CA PRO A 102 3.44 4.60 -1.52
C PRO A 102 2.33 5.65 -1.39
N LEU A 103 1.52 5.56 -0.32
CA LEU A 103 0.40 6.47 -0.11
C LEU A 103 0.89 7.89 0.22
N THR A 104 1.88 8.03 1.11
CA THR A 104 2.50 9.32 1.42
C THR A 104 3.16 9.94 0.18
N VAL A 105 3.87 9.14 -0.64
CA VAL A 105 4.45 9.60 -1.91
C VAL A 105 3.37 10.17 -2.83
N LYS A 106 2.30 9.41 -3.07
CA LYS A 106 1.20 9.79 -3.97
C LYS A 106 0.44 11.03 -3.51
N VAL A 107 0.12 11.11 -2.21
CA VAL A 107 -0.55 12.27 -1.62
C VAL A 107 0.32 13.51 -1.76
N SER A 108 1.63 13.40 -1.51
CA SER A 108 2.56 14.51 -1.64
C SER A 108 2.68 14.98 -3.08
N GLY A 109 2.82 14.05 -4.05
CA GLY A 109 2.89 14.38 -5.47
C GLY A 109 1.63 15.07 -5.97
N SER A 110 0.46 14.52 -5.63
CA SER A 110 -0.84 15.10 -5.99
C SER A 110 -1.04 16.50 -5.38
N PHE A 111 -0.60 16.70 -4.13
CA PHE A 111 -0.74 17.98 -3.43
C PHE A 111 0.17 19.08 -3.98
N LEU A 112 1.36 18.71 -4.43
CA LEU A 112 2.37 19.62 -4.98
C LEU A 112 2.20 19.87 -6.49
N CYS A 113 1.36 19.08 -7.16
CA CYS A 113 1.06 19.21 -8.58
C CYS A 113 0.54 20.63 -8.91
N GLY A 114 1.16 21.28 -9.89
CA GLY A 114 0.80 22.63 -10.34
C GLY A 114 1.23 23.78 -9.43
N LYS A 115 1.88 23.50 -8.29
CA LYS A 115 2.45 24.52 -7.40
C LYS A 115 3.79 25.03 -7.88
N ASP A 116 4.11 26.27 -7.55
CA ASP A 116 5.42 26.85 -7.86
C ASP A 116 6.50 26.44 -6.85
N LYS A 117 7.76 26.71 -7.19
CA LYS A 117 8.90 26.31 -6.36
C LYS A 117 8.91 26.94 -4.95
N PRO A 118 8.58 28.23 -4.77
CA PRO A 118 8.37 28.80 -3.43
C PRO A 118 7.32 28.04 -2.59
N GLU A 119 6.17 27.70 -3.17
CA GLU A 119 5.15 26.92 -2.49
C GLU A 119 5.65 25.53 -2.06
N TRP A 120 6.43 24.86 -2.90
CA TRP A 120 7.04 23.56 -2.56
C TRP A 120 7.96 23.67 -1.35
N VAL A 121 8.80 24.71 -1.31
CA VAL A 121 9.74 24.95 -0.20
C VAL A 121 8.99 25.21 1.10
N ASP A 122 7.91 26.01 1.06
CA ASP A 122 7.06 26.23 2.25
C ASP A 122 6.41 24.94 2.75
N VAL A 123 5.81 24.16 1.85
CA VAL A 123 5.18 22.88 2.19
C VAL A 123 6.20 21.91 2.79
N LEU A 124 7.37 21.77 2.18
CA LEU A 124 8.44 20.91 2.69
C LEU A 124 8.94 21.37 4.07
N ALA A 125 9.09 22.68 4.29
CA ALA A 125 9.46 23.22 5.59
C ALA A 125 8.42 22.86 6.65
N ARG A 126 7.12 22.96 6.33
CA ARG A 126 6.03 22.57 7.23
C ARG A 126 6.01 21.06 7.50
N LEU A 127 6.21 20.23 6.49
CA LEU A 127 6.24 18.77 6.64
C LEU A 127 7.35 18.32 7.59
N LYS A 128 8.53 18.97 7.55
CA LYS A 128 9.65 18.70 8.48
C LYS A 128 9.31 18.99 9.95
N THR A 129 8.26 19.76 10.24
CA THR A 129 7.80 20.01 11.61
C THR A 129 6.88 18.92 12.16
N ILE A 130 6.36 18.04 11.29
CA ILE A 130 5.44 16.97 11.69
C ILE A 130 6.26 15.74 12.14
N PRO A 131 6.05 15.21 13.36
CA PRO A 131 6.75 14.01 13.80
C PRO A 131 6.42 12.79 12.93
N LEU A 132 7.44 12.07 12.48
CA LEU A 132 7.32 10.85 11.63
C LEU A 132 6.33 9.81 12.20
N LYS A 133 6.24 9.66 13.52
CA LYS A 133 5.29 8.77 14.21
C LYS A 133 3.81 9.05 13.91
N VAL A 134 3.48 10.27 13.47
CA VAL A 134 2.10 10.64 13.10
C VAL A 134 1.76 10.10 11.71
N LEU A 135 2.73 10.04 10.80
CA LEU A 135 2.53 9.55 9.43
C LEU A 135 2.30 8.03 9.39
N GLU A 136 3.11 7.28 10.16
CA GLU A 136 2.94 5.83 10.33
C GLU A 136 1.53 5.47 10.84
N LYS A 137 0.98 6.30 11.75
CA LYS A 137 -0.40 6.14 12.25
C LYS A 137 -1.46 6.51 11.21
N LEU A 138 -1.26 7.56 10.42
CA LEU A 138 -2.26 8.00 9.44
C LEU A 138 -2.45 6.99 8.30
N GLU A 139 -1.39 6.27 7.90
CA GLU A 139 -1.51 5.23 6.89
C GLU A 139 -2.20 3.95 7.41
N SER A 140 -2.10 3.67 8.71
CA SER A 140 -2.90 2.62 9.36
C SER A 140 -4.41 2.93 9.39
N ILE A 141 -4.80 4.21 9.24
CA ILE A 141 -6.20 4.65 9.33
C ILE A 141 -6.88 4.73 7.94
N LYS A 142 -6.12 4.97 6.85
CA LYS A 142 -6.68 5.23 5.51
C LYS A 142 -6.96 3.99 4.63
N LEU A 143 -6.71 2.77 5.11
CA LEU A 143 -7.17 1.54 4.44
C LEU A 143 -8.46 0.97 5.08
N ARG A 144 -9.27 1.82 5.73
CA ARG A 144 -10.62 1.49 6.20
C ARG A 144 -11.68 2.08 5.27
#